data_AF-W8YNF6-F1
#
_entry.id   AF-W8YNF6-F1
#
_cell.length_a   1.000
_cell.length_b   1.000
_cell.length_c   1.000
_cell.angle_alpha   90.00
_cell.angle_beta   90.00
_cell.angle_gamma   90.00
#
_symmetry.space_group_name_H-M   'P 1'
#
loop_
_entity.id
_entity.type
_entity.pdbx_description
1 polymer ?
#
loop_
_entity_poly.entity_id
_entity_poly.type
_entity_poly.pdbx_seq_one_letter_code
_entity_poly.pdbx_strand_id
1 'polypeptide(L)'
;MTGGTTMNFRTLKELSERCSESGLSIGRLMLEQQSRESGREPEAEFAAMKDYYGIMKDAVHNGLTRDTTSRSGLTGLDAQRVAAYNAAGEPSLGGDAGRAMAYALAVSEVNASMGRIVATPTAGSCGIIQHGADARLRRDGRHRSGCDRPGHEAGEPAPGAAAERSFVAAESLRHGR
;
A
#
# COMPACT_ATOMS: atom_id res chain seq x y z
N MET A 1 -18.54 -10.11 33.54
CA MET A 1 -19.06 -9.31 32.39
C MET A 1 -18.11 -8.15 32.16
N THR A 2 -17.03 -8.35 31.42
CA THR A 2 -16.13 -7.26 31.01
C THR A 2 -16.52 -6.89 29.59
N GLY A 3 -17.26 -5.78 29.46
CA GLY A 3 -17.70 -5.25 28.18
C GLY A 3 -16.51 -5.02 27.26
N GLY A 4 -16.52 -5.69 26.10
CA GLY A 4 -15.56 -5.44 25.03
C GLY A 4 -15.65 -3.97 24.62
N THR A 5 -14.63 -3.19 24.97
CA THR A 5 -14.56 -1.79 24.59
C THR A 5 -14.03 -1.75 23.16
N THR A 6 -14.93 -1.75 22.18
CA THR A 6 -14.61 -1.46 20.78
C THR A 6 -13.87 -0.12 20.74
N MET A 7 -12.66 -0.10 20.19
CA MET A 7 -11.84 1.11 20.10
C MET A 7 -12.40 2.03 19.02
N ASN A 8 -13.42 2.82 19.37
CA ASN A 8 -14.12 3.66 18.41
C ASN A 8 -13.52 5.08 18.40
N PHE A 9 -13.02 5.53 17.26
CA PHE A 9 -12.62 6.92 17.02
C PHE A 9 -13.33 7.40 15.76
N ARG A 10 -13.80 8.65 15.77
CA ARG A 10 -14.52 9.27 14.64
C ARG A 10 -13.72 10.38 13.99
N THR A 11 -12.65 10.82 14.63
CA THR A 11 -11.81 11.93 14.15
C THR A 11 -10.32 11.57 14.23
N LEU A 12 -9.51 12.21 13.40
CA LEU A 12 -8.04 12.06 13.47
C LEU A 12 -7.47 12.56 14.81
N LYS A 13 -8.13 13.54 15.43
CA LYS A 13 -7.76 14.03 16.77
C LYS A 13 -7.91 12.94 17.82
N GLU A 14 -9.06 12.25 17.84
CA GLU A 14 -9.28 11.12 18.76
C GLU A 14 -8.29 9.98 18.51
N LEU A 15 -7.96 9.67 17.25
CA LEU A 15 -6.95 8.68 16.93
C LEU A 15 -5.57 9.06 17.49
N SER A 16 -5.17 10.33 17.33
CA SER A 16 -3.90 10.84 17.85
C SER A 16 -3.85 10.82 19.38
N GLU A 17 -4.95 11.19 20.05
CA GLU A 17 -5.06 11.15 21.50
C GLU A 17 -4.92 9.71 22.01
N ARG A 18 -5.61 8.75 21.39
CA ARG A 18 -5.48 7.31 21.72
C ARG A 18 -4.08 6.77 21.53
N CYS A 19 -3.38 7.16 20.46
CA CYS A 19 -1.98 6.78 20.25
C CYS A 19 -1.09 7.33 21.38
N SER A 20 -1.34 8.58 21.80
CA SER A 20 -0.59 9.23 22.86
C SER A 20 -0.83 8.59 24.23
N GLU A 21 -2.09 8.26 24.54
CA GLU A 21 -2.50 7.60 25.79
C GLU A 21 -1.96 6.16 25.90
N SER A 22 -1.97 5.42 24.79
CA SER A 22 -1.50 4.03 24.75
C SER A 22 0.01 3.89 24.56
N GLY A 23 0.70 4.97 24.18
CA GLY A 23 2.12 4.93 23.80
C GLY A 23 2.40 4.11 22.53
N LEU A 24 1.37 3.79 21.73
CA LEU A 24 1.48 3.00 20.51
C LEU A 24 1.52 3.89 19.27
N SER A 25 2.20 3.42 18.22
CA SER A 25 2.05 4.02 16.89
C SER A 25 0.64 3.76 16.34
N ILE A 26 0.19 4.59 15.39
CA ILE A 26 -1.08 4.37 14.68
C ILE A 26 -1.15 2.95 14.13
N GLY A 27 -0.06 2.46 13.52
CA GLY A 27 -0.02 1.14 12.93
C GLY A 27 -0.18 -0.01 13.94
N ARG A 28 0.51 0.06 15.08
CA ARG A 28 0.35 -0.93 16.16
C ARG A 28 -1.03 -0.85 16.79
N LEU A 29 -1.55 0.35 16.99
CA LEU A 29 -2.89 0.57 17.51
C LEU A 29 -3.97 -0.06 16.60
N MET A 30 -3.87 0.17 15.29
CA MET A 30 -4.80 -0.42 14.31
C MET A 30 -4.63 -1.94 14.19
N LEU A 31 -3.40 -2.45 14.29
CA LEU A 31 -3.15 -3.90 14.28
C LEU A 31 -3.78 -4.59 15.50
N GLU A 32 -3.64 -4.02 16.69
CA GLU A 32 -4.29 -4.54 17.90
C GLU A 32 -5.82 -4.51 17.77
N GLN A 33 -6.37 -3.44 17.21
CA GLN A 33 -7.80 -3.36 16.96
C GLN A 33 -8.26 -4.45 15.99
N GLN A 34 -7.58 -4.60 14.85
CA GLN A 34 -7.90 -5.62 13.85
C GLN A 34 -7.77 -7.04 14.40
N SER A 35 -6.78 -7.30 15.25
CA SER A 35 -6.61 -8.56 15.97
C SER A 35 -7.81 -8.86 16.88
N ARG A 36 -8.28 -7.86 17.64
CA ARG A 36 -9.46 -7.99 18.51
C ARG A 36 -10.74 -8.23 17.71
N GLU A 37 -10.92 -7.54 16.59
CA GLU A 37 -12.13 -7.66 15.76
C GLU A 37 -12.21 -8.99 15.00
N SER A 38 -11.07 -9.45 14.48
CA SER A 38 -10.97 -10.72 13.76
C SER A 38 -10.91 -11.96 14.68
N GLY A 39 -10.50 -11.78 15.94
CA GLY A 39 -10.16 -12.85 16.86
C GLY A 39 -8.83 -13.57 16.54
N ARG A 40 -7.99 -13.01 15.66
CA ARG A 40 -6.68 -13.57 15.29
C ARG A 40 -5.57 -12.85 16.04
N GLU A 41 -4.47 -13.55 16.31
CA GLU A 41 -3.27 -12.93 16.90
C GLU A 41 -2.70 -11.82 15.99
N PRO A 42 -2.13 -10.74 16.56
CA PRO A 42 -1.54 -9.62 15.79
C PRO A 42 -0.52 -10.08 14.74
N GLU A 43 0.27 -11.10 15.03
CA GLU A 43 1.27 -11.67 14.13
C GLU A 43 0.62 -12.34 12.91
N ALA A 44 -0.53 -12.99 13.10
CA ALA A 44 -1.28 -13.63 12.03
C ALA A 44 -1.95 -12.59 11.12
N GLU A 45 -2.51 -11.52 11.69
CA GLU A 45 -3.01 -10.37 10.93
C GLU A 45 -1.91 -9.72 10.11
N PHE A 46 -0.76 -9.51 10.72
CA PHE A 46 0.39 -8.93 10.04
C PHE A 46 0.91 -9.80 8.90
N ALA A 47 0.97 -11.12 9.11
CA ALA A 47 1.34 -12.08 8.07
C ALA A 47 0.36 -12.02 6.88
N ALA A 48 -0.95 -12.00 7.13
CA ALA A 48 -1.95 -11.86 6.07
C ALA A 48 -1.79 -10.56 5.28
N MET A 49 -1.52 -9.44 5.97
CA MET A 49 -1.24 -8.15 5.30
C MET A 49 0.02 -8.23 4.43
N LYS A 50 1.06 -8.92 4.89
CA LYS A 50 2.29 -9.14 4.11
C LYS A 50 2.02 -9.98 2.85
N ASP A 51 1.15 -10.98 2.93
CA ASP A 51 0.76 -11.80 1.79
C ASP A 51 -0.02 -10.99 0.76
N TYR A 52 -0.98 -10.16 1.20
CA TYR A 52 -1.69 -9.23 0.31
C TYR A 52 -0.73 -8.28 -0.39
N TYR A 53 0.27 -7.76 0.33
CA TYR A 53 1.31 -6.93 -0.26
C TYR A 53 2.17 -7.69 -1.28
N GLY A 54 2.39 -9.00 -1.09
CA GLY A 54 3.00 -9.88 -2.09
C GLY A 54 2.19 -9.89 -3.40
N ILE A 55 0.90 -10.19 -3.30
CA ILE A 55 -0.02 -10.25 -4.46
C ILE A 55 -0.06 -8.90 -5.19
N MET A 56 -0.08 -7.80 -4.45
CA MET A 56 -0.03 -6.45 -5.00
C MET A 56 1.21 -6.19 -5.87
N LYS A 57 2.40 -6.60 -5.40
CA LYS A 57 3.64 -6.50 -6.18
C LYS A 57 3.62 -7.38 -7.42
N ASP A 58 3.08 -8.59 -7.30
CA ASP A 58 2.93 -9.50 -8.43
C ASP A 58 2.00 -8.91 -9.50
N ALA A 59 0.92 -8.23 -9.10
CA ALA A 59 0.02 -7.56 -10.03
C ALA A 59 0.73 -6.43 -10.80
N VAL A 60 1.53 -5.59 -10.11
CA VAL A 60 2.34 -4.57 -10.78
C VAL A 60 3.34 -5.21 -11.74
N HIS A 61 4.07 -6.23 -11.29
CA HIS A 61 5.05 -6.93 -12.12
C HIS A 61 4.41 -7.54 -13.37
N ASN A 62 3.28 -8.24 -13.21
CA ASN A 62 2.55 -8.83 -14.33
C ASN A 62 2.06 -7.76 -15.31
N GLY A 63 1.56 -6.62 -14.84
CA GLY A 63 1.12 -5.54 -15.74
C GLY A 63 2.25 -4.88 -16.52
N LEU A 64 3.48 -4.92 -16.00
CA LEU A 64 4.66 -4.38 -16.67
C LEU A 64 5.38 -5.37 -17.59
N THR A 65 5.05 -6.67 -17.53
CA THR A 65 5.84 -7.72 -18.21
C THR A 65 5.03 -8.68 -19.06
N ARG A 66 3.73 -8.84 -18.80
CA ARG A 66 2.85 -9.76 -19.53
C ARG A 66 1.95 -9.00 -20.48
N ASP A 67 1.43 -9.69 -21.47
CA ASP A 67 0.33 -9.15 -22.27
C ASP A 67 -0.93 -9.03 -21.40
N THR A 68 -1.33 -7.78 -21.16
CA THR A 68 -2.49 -7.41 -20.35
C THR A 68 -3.67 -6.94 -21.19
N THR A 69 -3.65 -7.22 -22.50
CA THR A 69 -4.75 -6.88 -23.39
C THR A 69 -6.05 -7.48 -22.87
N SER A 70 -7.03 -6.61 -22.60
CA SER A 70 -8.32 -7.04 -22.07
C SER A 70 -9.13 -7.79 -23.12
N ARG A 71 -10.12 -8.57 -22.67
CA ARG A 71 -10.98 -9.37 -23.55
C ARG A 71 -11.73 -8.53 -24.59
N SER A 72 -12.03 -7.27 -24.30
CA SER A 72 -12.67 -6.34 -25.24
C SER A 72 -11.68 -5.72 -26.22
N GLY A 73 -10.37 -5.83 -25.98
CA GLY A 73 -9.32 -5.17 -26.76
C GLY A 73 -9.24 -3.66 -26.55
N LEU A 74 -9.98 -3.10 -25.58
CA LEU A 74 -10.04 -1.65 -25.36
C LEU A 74 -8.89 -1.13 -24.48
N THR A 75 -8.24 -2.01 -23.72
CA THR A 75 -7.18 -1.65 -22.78
C THR A 75 -6.07 -2.71 -22.81
N GLY A 76 -4.84 -2.29 -22.54
CA GLY A 76 -3.68 -3.18 -22.42
C GLY A 76 -2.39 -2.52 -22.88
N LEU A 77 -1.27 -2.95 -22.28
CA LEU A 77 0.09 -2.54 -22.61
C LEU A 77 0.41 -1.05 -22.38
N ASP A 78 -0.52 -0.20 -21.97
CA ASP A 78 -0.25 1.22 -21.72
C ASP A 78 0.68 1.41 -20.52
N ALA A 79 0.56 0.55 -19.51
CA ALA A 79 1.51 0.48 -18.41
C ALA A 79 2.95 0.30 -18.90
N GLN A 80 3.17 -0.58 -19.87
CA GLN A 80 4.47 -0.86 -20.46
C GLN A 80 4.95 0.32 -21.33
N ARG A 81 4.05 0.94 -22.09
CA ARG A 81 4.36 2.12 -22.92
C ARG A 81 4.79 3.29 -22.05
N VAL A 82 4.09 3.55 -20.95
CA VAL A 82 4.46 4.58 -19.98
C VAL A 82 5.78 4.24 -19.29
N ALA A 83 5.99 2.99 -18.88
CA ALA A 83 7.26 2.56 -18.29
C ALA A 83 8.45 2.73 -19.26
N ALA A 84 8.27 2.37 -20.53
CA ALA A 84 9.28 2.55 -21.57
C ALA A 84 9.57 4.04 -21.85
N TYR A 85 8.52 4.87 -21.93
CA TYR A 85 8.67 6.32 -22.09
C TYR A 85 9.45 6.94 -20.92
N ASN A 86 9.12 6.56 -19.68
CA ASN A 86 9.83 7.03 -18.49
C ASN A 86 11.30 6.60 -18.44
N ALA A 87 11.66 5.48 -19.09
CA ALA A 87 13.03 4.99 -19.14
C ALA A 87 13.86 5.61 -20.27
N ALA A 88 13.22 5.97 -21.38
CA ALA A 88 13.88 6.47 -22.59
C ALA A 88 13.98 8.00 -22.67
N GLY A 89 13.20 8.74 -21.87
CA GLY A 89 13.14 10.20 -21.94
C GLY A 89 13.11 10.89 -20.58
N GLU A 90 12.90 12.20 -20.60
CA GLU A 90 12.66 13.03 -19.42
C GLU A 90 11.16 13.29 -19.29
N PRO A 91 10.41 12.49 -18.51
CA PRO A 91 8.97 12.68 -18.37
C PRO A 91 8.68 14.05 -17.74
N SER A 92 7.67 14.74 -18.26
CA SER A 92 7.34 16.13 -17.86
C SER A 92 7.02 16.31 -16.37
N LEU A 93 6.59 15.24 -15.68
CA LEU A 93 6.28 15.23 -14.25
C LEU A 93 7.39 14.59 -13.38
N GLY A 94 8.53 14.22 -13.99
CA GLY A 94 9.62 13.52 -13.33
C GLY A 94 9.39 12.01 -13.16
N GLY A 95 10.49 11.29 -12.87
CA GLY A 95 10.51 9.83 -12.88
C GLY A 95 9.63 9.14 -11.82
N ASP A 96 9.38 9.79 -10.68
CA ASP A 96 8.53 9.22 -9.63
C ASP A 96 7.04 9.28 -10.00
N ALA A 97 6.56 10.42 -10.52
CA ALA A 97 5.18 10.55 -10.99
C ALA A 97 4.90 9.65 -12.21
N GLY A 98 5.86 9.58 -13.14
CA GLY A 98 5.79 8.65 -14.28
C GLY A 98 5.70 7.19 -13.81
N ARG A 99 6.51 6.78 -12.84
CA ARG A 99 6.46 5.42 -12.26
C ARG A 99 5.14 5.16 -11.55
N ALA A 100 4.59 6.15 -10.84
CA ALA A 100 3.28 6.03 -10.20
C ALA A 100 2.18 5.73 -11.22
N MET A 101 2.19 6.46 -12.34
CA MET A 101 1.26 6.26 -13.43
C MET A 101 1.40 4.86 -14.06
N ALA A 102 2.64 4.42 -14.33
CA ALA A 102 2.89 3.09 -14.87
C ALA A 102 2.35 1.98 -13.96
N TYR A 103 2.53 2.10 -12.64
CA TYR A 103 2.05 1.09 -11.69
C TYR A 103 0.53 1.10 -11.56
N ALA A 104 -0.09 2.28 -11.54
CA ALA A 104 -1.54 2.40 -11.50
C ALA A 104 -2.21 1.79 -12.76
N LEU A 105 -1.63 2.04 -13.93
CA LEU A 105 -2.06 1.42 -15.19
C LEU A 105 -1.83 -0.09 -15.16
N ALA A 106 -0.67 -0.56 -14.71
CA ALA A 106 -0.34 -1.99 -14.65
C ALA A 106 -1.40 -2.79 -13.89
N VAL A 107 -1.79 -2.33 -12.69
CA VAL A 107 -2.78 -3.06 -11.88
C VAL A 107 -4.19 -2.90 -12.45
N SER A 108 -4.52 -1.75 -13.02
CA SER A 108 -5.81 -1.53 -13.69
C SER A 108 -5.99 -2.45 -14.91
N GLU A 109 -4.94 -2.64 -15.70
CA GLU A 109 -4.93 -3.54 -16.85
C GLU A 109 -4.94 -5.02 -16.44
N VAL A 110 -4.21 -5.40 -15.37
CA VAL A 110 -4.32 -6.75 -14.80
C VAL A 110 -5.75 -7.03 -14.33
N ASN A 111 -6.42 -6.06 -13.70
CA ASN A 111 -7.83 -6.20 -13.35
C ASN A 111 -8.73 -6.33 -14.60
N ALA A 112 -8.50 -5.50 -15.63
CA ALA A 112 -9.28 -5.54 -16.88
C ALA A 112 -9.06 -6.83 -17.71
N SER A 113 -7.90 -7.46 -17.59
CA SER A 113 -7.56 -8.76 -18.18
C SER A 113 -7.94 -9.95 -17.29
N MET A 114 -8.71 -9.73 -16.22
CA MET A 114 -9.17 -10.74 -15.26
C MET A 114 -8.04 -11.45 -14.50
N GLY A 115 -6.89 -10.78 -14.36
CA GLY A 115 -5.78 -11.22 -13.52
C GLY A 115 -6.06 -11.02 -12.02
N ARG A 116 -5.20 -11.61 -11.18
CA ARG A 116 -5.33 -11.54 -9.72
C ARG A 116 -4.87 -10.18 -9.20
N ILE A 117 -5.76 -9.50 -8.45
CA ILE A 117 -5.50 -8.22 -7.78
C ILE A 117 -5.99 -8.23 -6.33
N VAL A 118 -5.54 -7.25 -5.53
CA VAL A 118 -6.11 -6.95 -4.21
C VAL A 118 -6.93 -5.66 -4.31
N ALA A 119 -8.17 -5.69 -3.80
CA ALA A 119 -9.04 -4.52 -3.79
C ALA A 119 -8.58 -3.49 -2.76
N THR A 120 -8.52 -2.20 -3.15
CA THR A 120 -8.09 -1.11 -2.26
C THR A 120 -8.80 0.22 -2.57
N PRO A 121 -9.95 0.54 -1.97
CA PRO A 121 -10.88 -0.35 -1.26
C PRO A 121 -11.76 -1.20 -2.19
N THR A 122 -11.89 -0.85 -3.47
CA THR A 122 -12.65 -1.65 -4.47
C THR A 122 -11.71 -2.14 -5.57
N ALA A 123 -12.20 -3.06 -6.41
CA ALA A 123 -11.44 -3.52 -7.57
C ALA A 123 -11.14 -2.38 -8.56
N GLY A 124 -12.01 -1.38 -8.68
CA GLY A 124 -11.81 -0.25 -9.58
C GLY A 124 -10.68 0.71 -9.15
N SER A 125 -10.37 0.79 -7.85
CA SER A 125 -9.32 1.67 -7.32
C SER A 125 -8.03 0.95 -6.91
N CYS A 126 -7.88 -0.32 -7.27
CA CYS A 126 -6.76 -1.18 -6.86
C CYS A 126 -5.35 -0.66 -7.26
N GLY A 127 -5.26 0.21 -8.27
CA GLY A 127 -3.99 0.76 -8.76
C GLY A 127 -3.43 1.95 -7.97
N ILE A 128 -4.21 2.57 -7.07
CA ILE A 128 -3.83 3.85 -6.43
C ILE A 128 -2.74 3.69 -5.37
N ILE A 129 -2.83 2.66 -4.52
CA ILE A 129 -1.92 2.49 -3.36
C ILE A 129 -0.56 1.92 -3.77
N GLN A 130 -0.46 1.31 -4.96
CA GLN A 130 0.66 0.46 -5.35
C GLN A 130 2.00 1.21 -5.54
N HIS A 131 1.95 2.50 -5.87
CA HIS A 131 3.16 3.31 -6.01
C HIS A 131 3.82 3.64 -4.65
N GLY A 132 3.02 3.94 -3.63
CA GLY A 132 3.52 4.47 -2.35
C GLY A 132 4.39 3.49 -1.58
N ALA A 133 4.13 2.19 -1.73
CA ALA A 133 4.86 1.15 -1.01
C ALA A 133 6.26 0.86 -1.61
N ASP A 134 6.40 0.84 -2.95
CA ASP A 134 7.68 0.59 -3.62
C ASP A 134 8.61 1.82 -3.63
N ALA A 135 8.04 3.04 -3.72
CA ALA A 135 8.81 4.28 -3.73
C ALA A 135 9.59 4.52 -2.41
N ARG A 136 9.02 4.10 -1.27
CA ARG A 136 9.65 4.27 0.05
C ARG A 136 10.86 3.35 0.23
N LEU A 137 10.76 2.09 -0.19
CA LEU A 137 11.85 1.11 -0.14
C LEU A 137 13.09 1.58 -0.92
N ARG A 138 12.88 2.26 -2.06
CA ARG A 138 14.00 2.80 -2.87
C ARG A 138 14.57 4.11 -2.30
N ARG A 139 13.79 4.89 -1.55
CA ARG A 139 14.27 6.11 -0.90
C ARG A 139 15.18 5.78 0.29
N ASP A 140 14.83 4.74 1.06
CA ASP A 140 15.66 4.24 2.15
C ASP A 140 16.97 3.61 1.64
N GLY A 141 16.96 3.00 0.45
CA GLY A 141 18.18 2.52 -0.22
C GLY A 141 19.12 3.62 -0.73
N ARG A 142 18.58 4.80 -1.08
CA ARG A 142 19.39 5.96 -1.50
C ARG A 142 20.04 6.71 -0.34
N HIS A 143 19.60 6.49 0.89
CA HIS A 143 20.18 7.17 2.06
C HIS A 143 21.51 6.53 2.53
N ARG A 144 21.83 5.30 2.09
CA ARG A 144 23.07 4.61 2.45
C ARG A 144 24.30 4.99 1.60
N SER A 145 24.16 5.75 0.52
CA SER A 145 25.28 6.03 -0.41
C SER A 145 25.71 7.50 -0.48
N GLY A 146 25.38 8.35 0.50
CA GLY A 146 25.88 9.72 0.50
C GLY A 146 25.24 10.62 1.54
N CYS A 147 25.71 10.54 2.79
CA CYS A 147 25.97 11.68 3.69
C CYS A 147 26.29 11.11 5.08
N ASP A 148 27.58 11.01 5.41
CA ASP A 148 28.01 10.87 6.79
C ASP A 148 27.63 12.13 7.56
N ARG A 149 26.68 12.00 8.49
CA ARG A 149 26.58 12.87 9.68
C ARG A 149 26.35 11.98 10.91
N PRO A 150 27.06 12.22 12.02
CA PRO A 150 26.96 11.38 13.20
C PRO A 150 25.73 11.79 14.04
N GLY A 151 25.08 10.81 14.66
CA GLY A 151 24.22 11.02 15.82
C GLY A 151 22.72 11.09 15.54
N HIS A 152 22.12 9.97 15.14
CA HIS A 152 20.86 9.48 15.71
C HIS A 152 20.68 8.05 15.21
N GLU A 153 20.76 7.06 16.10
CA GLU A 153 20.37 5.68 15.79
C GLU A 153 18.85 5.67 15.49
N ALA A 154 18.50 5.90 14.23
CA ALA A 154 17.18 5.61 13.71
C ALA A 154 17.13 4.10 13.45
N GLY A 155 16.59 3.36 14.41
CA GLY A 155 16.25 1.95 14.24
C GLY A 155 15.43 1.75 12.97
N GLU A 156 15.71 0.66 12.24
CA GLU A 156 14.97 0.28 11.04
C GLU A 156 13.45 0.38 11.27
N PRO A 157 12.70 1.15 10.47
CA PRO A 157 11.25 1.03 10.50
C PRO A 157 10.88 -0.28 9.81
N ALA A 158 10.29 -1.18 10.59
CA ALA A 158 9.82 -2.48 10.11
C ALA A 158 8.96 -2.32 8.84
N PRO A 159 8.98 -3.30 7.91
CA PRO A 159 8.19 -3.31 6.67
C PRO A 159 6.66 -3.16 6.88
N GLY A 160 6.20 -3.16 8.14
CA GLY A 160 4.85 -2.85 8.56
C GLY A 160 4.40 -1.42 8.29
N ALA A 161 5.29 -0.41 8.30
CA ALA A 161 4.86 0.99 8.22
C ALA A 161 4.15 1.39 6.90
N ALA A 162 4.33 0.61 5.83
CA ALA A 162 3.63 0.78 4.56
C ALA A 162 2.31 -0.03 4.49
N ALA A 163 2.28 -1.21 5.11
CA ALA A 163 1.06 -2.02 5.27
C ALA A 163 0.06 -1.34 6.24
N GLU A 164 0.58 -0.74 7.33
CA GLU A 164 -0.16 -0.04 8.37
C GLU A 164 -0.94 1.19 7.86
N ARG A 165 -0.50 1.81 6.76
CA ARG A 165 -1.15 3.00 6.17
C ARG A 165 -2.21 2.65 5.12
N SER A 166 -2.16 1.44 4.58
CA SER A 166 -3.07 0.98 3.53
C SER A 166 -4.40 0.46 4.10
N PHE A 167 -4.45 0.16 5.39
CA PHE A 167 -5.60 -0.44 6.05
C PHE A 167 -6.70 0.57 6.44
N VAL A 168 -6.34 1.76 6.92
CA VAL A 168 -7.31 2.81 7.33
C VAL A 168 -8.26 3.21 6.18
N ALA A 169 -7.82 3.11 4.93
CA ALA A 169 -8.66 3.41 3.76
C ALA A 169 -9.65 2.29 3.38
N ALA A 170 -9.41 1.04 3.78
CA ALA A 170 -10.25 -0.10 3.42
C ALA A 170 -11.48 -0.26 4.34
N GLU A 171 -11.44 0.28 5.55
CA GLU A 171 -12.41 -0.02 6.61
C GLU A 171 -13.56 0.99 6.73
N SER A 172 -13.37 2.25 6.30
CA SER A 172 -14.43 3.28 6.31
C SER A 172 -15.64 2.96 5.40
N LEU A 173 -15.57 1.91 4.57
CA LEU A 173 -16.66 1.49 3.68
C LEU A 173 -17.46 0.28 4.19
N ARG A 174 -17.05 -0.39 5.28
CA ARG A 174 -17.88 -1.43 5.90
C ARG A 174 -19.03 -0.89 6.76
N HIS A 175 -18.94 0.37 7.20
CA HIS A 175 -19.93 1.04 8.03
C HIS A 175 -20.86 2.02 7.27
N GLY A 176 -20.86 1.97 5.94
CA GLY A 176 -21.79 2.71 5.08
C GLY A 176 -23.01 1.87 4.65
N ARG A 177 -23.69 1.23 5.62
CA ARG A 177 -25.05 0.70 5.43
C ARG A 177 -26.03 1.50 6.26
#